data_AF-A0A9W7SQ87-F1
#
_entry.id   AF-A0A9W7SQ87-F1
#
_cell.length_a   1.000
_cell.length_b   1.000
_cell.length_c   1.000
_cell.angle_alpha   90.00
_cell.angle_beta   90.00
_cell.angle_gamma   90.00
#
_symmetry.space_group_name_H-M   'P 1'
#
loop_
_entity.id
_entity.type
_entity.pdbx_description
1 polymer ?
#
loop_
_entity_poly.entity_id
_entity_poly.type
_entity_poly.pdbx_seq_one_letter_code
_entity_poly.pdbx_strand_id
1 'polypeptide(L)'
;MARCEKGAYVVNLGNMFMRWANDKYISNLHRVINMSGKERYSVPFFYSGNPDFIIKCLPNVRGPDEPEKYPPDTVMNIVGGSYRSSYGAAQAYSGAAIKT
;
A
#
# COMPACT_ATOMS: atom_id res chain seq x y z
N MET A 1 -5.00 11.47 11.54
CA MET A 1 -4.47 10.25 12.17
C MET A 1 -5.62 9.28 12.37
N ALA A 2 -5.45 8.00 12.02
CA ALA A 2 -6.45 6.99 12.34
C ALA A 2 -6.52 6.79 13.86
N ARG A 3 -7.73 6.69 14.41
CA ARG A 3 -7.95 6.43 15.85
C ARG A 3 -8.13 4.93 16.09
N CYS A 4 -7.67 4.48 17.26
CA CYS A 4 -7.90 3.12 17.72
C CYS A 4 -9.27 3.07 18.41
N GLU A 5 -10.31 2.79 17.65
CA GLU A 5 -11.68 2.67 18.17
C GLU A 5 -12.01 1.20 18.46
N LYS A 6 -12.63 0.94 19.61
CA LYS A 6 -12.98 -0.43 20.02
C LYS A 6 -13.97 -1.04 19.02
N GLY A 7 -13.64 -2.22 18.51
CA GLY A 7 -14.49 -2.94 17.55
C GLY A 7 -14.43 -2.39 16.11
N ALA A 8 -13.50 -1.47 15.82
CA ALA A 8 -13.32 -0.94 14.49
C ALA A 8 -12.05 -1.48 13.82
N TYR A 9 -12.09 -1.53 12.49
CA TYR A 9 -10.90 -1.72 11.65
C TYR A 9 -10.49 -0.39 11.04
N VAL A 10 -9.17 -0.17 10.98
CA VAL A 10 -8.61 0.87 10.12
C VAL A 10 -8.32 0.23 8.78
N VAL A 11 -9.00 0.69 7.73
CA VAL A 11 -8.82 0.20 6.35
C VAL A 11 -8.09 1.27 5.54
N ASN A 12 -7.09 0.84 4.78
CA ASN A 12 -6.39 1.68 3.82
C ASN A 12 -6.29 0.99 2.46
N LEU A 13 -5.80 1.73 1.48
CA LEU A 13 -5.58 1.26 0.12
C LEU A 13 -4.08 1.20 -0.15
N GLY A 14 -3.64 0.15 -0.84
CA GLY A 14 -2.26 -0.01 -1.28
C GLY A 14 -2.04 0.49 -2.72
N ASN A 15 -0.78 0.54 -3.12
CA ASN A 15 -0.35 1.03 -4.45
C ASN A 15 -1.00 0.26 -5.61
N MET A 16 -1.27 -1.04 -5.45
CA MET A 16 -1.96 -1.84 -6.46
C MET A 16 -3.36 -1.27 -6.76
N PHE A 17 -4.14 -0.94 -5.72
CA PHE A 17 -5.48 -0.39 -5.91
C PHE A 17 -5.43 1.04 -6.46
N MET A 18 -4.45 1.86 -6.04
CA MET A 18 -4.23 3.19 -6.61
C MET A 18 -3.98 3.13 -8.12
N ARG A 19 -3.12 2.19 -8.58
CA ARG A 19 -2.93 1.93 -10.02
C ARG A 19 -4.20 1.46 -10.70
N TRP A 20 -4.94 0.55 -10.06
CA TRP A 20 -6.19 0.02 -10.60
C TRP A 20 -7.25 1.12 -10.80
N ALA A 21 -7.25 2.10 -9.88
CA ALA A 21 -8.15 3.24 -9.86
C ALA A 21 -7.64 4.48 -10.61
N ASN A 22 -6.56 4.39 -11.40
CA ASN A 22 -5.96 5.52 -12.13
C ASN A 22 -5.63 6.75 -11.24
N ASP A 23 -5.23 6.50 -10.00
CA ASP A 23 -5.02 7.49 -8.92
C ASP A 23 -6.28 8.24 -8.44
N LYS A 24 -7.48 7.82 -8.84
CA LYS A 24 -8.71 8.37 -8.26
C LYS A 24 -8.80 8.10 -6.75
N TYR A 25 -8.21 6.99 -6.30
CA TYR A 25 -8.03 6.67 -4.89
C TYR A 25 -6.54 6.54 -4.56
N ILE A 26 -6.09 7.28 -3.55
CA ILE A 26 -4.67 7.43 -3.23
C ILE A 26 -4.22 6.46 -2.14
N SER A 27 -3.10 5.79 -2.38
CA SER A 27 -2.34 5.03 -1.39
C SER A 27 -1.53 5.99 -0.52
N ASN A 28 -2.14 6.48 0.56
CA ASN A 28 -1.53 7.50 1.41
C ASN A 28 -0.31 6.97 2.17
N LEU A 29 0.76 7.77 2.20
CA LEU A 29 1.90 7.53 3.06
C LEU A 29 1.47 7.55 4.53
N HIS A 30 1.86 6.52 5.29
CA HIS A 30 1.53 6.39 6.70
C HIS A 30 2.71 5.81 7.49
N ARG A 31 2.79 6.19 8.77
CA ARG A 31 3.81 5.72 9.72
C ARG A 31 3.18 5.41 11.07
N VAL A 32 3.79 4.51 11.81
CA VAL A 32 3.38 4.17 13.18
C VAL A 32 4.25 4.95 14.16
N ILE A 33 3.61 5.65 15.09
CA ILE A 33 4.26 6.30 16.23
C ILE A 33 3.56 5.80 17.49
N ASN A 34 4.31 5.20 18.41
CA ASN A 34 3.77 4.78 19.70
C ASN A 34 4.06 5.84 20.76
N MET A 35 3.07 6.69 21.06
CA MET A 35 3.18 7.74 22.08
C MET A 35 2.60 7.31 23.43
N SER A 36 2.09 6.08 23.55
CA SER A 36 1.34 5.65 24.75
C SER A 36 2.23 5.31 25.95
N GLY A 37 3.53 5.16 25.75
CA GLY A 37 4.46 4.64 26.77
C GLY A 37 4.25 3.17 27.13
N LYS A 38 3.31 2.48 26.47
CA LYS A 38 2.97 1.06 26.68
C LYS A 38 3.22 0.28 25.40
N GLU A 39 3.28 -1.04 25.50
CA GLU A 39 3.31 -1.90 24.32
C GLU A 39 2.06 -1.70 23.45
N ARG A 40 2.27 -1.73 22.13
CA ARG A 40 1.21 -1.61 21.13
C ARG A 40 1.28 -2.77 20.17
N TYR A 41 0.23 -3.58 20.15
CA TYR A 41 0.09 -4.70 19.23
C TYR A 41 -0.65 -4.27 17.96
N SER A 42 -0.31 -4.88 16.83
CA SER A 42 -0.94 -4.64 15.53
C SER A 42 -0.99 -5.94 14.76
N VAL A 43 -2.17 -6.33 14.30
CA VAL A 43 -2.39 -7.58 13.54
C VAL A 43 -2.98 -7.21 12.18
N PRO A 44 -2.14 -6.79 11.20
CA PRO A 44 -2.63 -6.38 9.91
C PRO A 44 -3.01 -7.59 9.04
N PHE A 45 -4.05 -7.43 8.24
CA PHE A 45 -4.41 -8.34 7.15
C PHE A 45 -4.23 -7.62 5.82
N PHE A 46 -3.52 -8.24 4.88
CA PHE A 46 -3.28 -7.71 3.55
C PHE A 46 -3.94 -8.61 2.51
N TYR A 47 -4.83 -8.04 1.70
CA TYR A 47 -5.50 -8.75 0.62
C TYR A 47 -5.01 -8.25 -0.73
N SER A 48 -4.46 -9.17 -1.53
CA SER A 48 -3.93 -8.87 -2.87
C SER A 48 -4.68 -9.59 -4.00
N GLY A 49 -5.47 -10.63 -3.69
CA GLY A 49 -6.20 -11.41 -4.70
C GLY A 49 -5.34 -12.46 -5.43
N ASN A 50 -5.83 -12.94 -6.57
CA ASN A 50 -5.16 -13.96 -7.39
C ASN A 50 -3.87 -13.40 -8.00
N PRO A 51 -2.69 -14.02 -7.79
CA PRO A 51 -1.41 -13.59 -8.33
C PRO A 51 -1.39 -13.37 -9.85
N ASP A 52 -2.13 -14.18 -10.61
CA ASP A 52 -2.16 -14.15 -12.09
C ASP A 52 -3.20 -13.17 -12.64
N PHE A 53 -4.03 -12.56 -11.79
CA PHE A 53 -5.03 -11.61 -12.24
C PHE A 53 -4.36 -10.35 -12.82
N ILE A 54 -4.83 -9.92 -13.99
CA ILE A 54 -4.31 -8.73 -14.66
C ILE A 54 -5.02 -7.49 -14.12
N ILE A 55 -4.26 -6.65 -13.43
CA ILE A 55 -4.68 -5.31 -13.02
C ILE A 55 -4.51 -4.38 -14.22
N LYS A 56 -5.64 -3.95 -14.79
CA LYS A 56 -5.76 -2.90 -15.79
C LYS A 56 -6.72 -1.82 -15.30
N CYS A 57 -6.57 -0.59 -15.76
CA CYS A 57 -7.38 0.54 -15.33
C CYS A 57 -8.89 0.20 -15.34
N LEU A 58 -9.59 0.53 -14.26
CA LEU A 58 -11.03 0.32 -14.17
C LEU A 58 -11.79 1.21 -15.19
N PRO A 59 -12.94 0.75 -15.72
CA PRO A 59 -13.65 1.49 -16.77
C PRO A 59 -14.23 2.84 -16.30
N ASN A 60 -14.51 3.00 -15.00
CA ASN A 60 -15.25 4.16 -14.45
C ASN A 60 -14.42 5.05 -13.52
N VAL A 61 -13.08 4.98 -13.62
CA VAL A 61 -12.17 5.74 -12.75
C VAL A 61 -11.39 6.84 -13.48
N ARG A 62 -11.67 7.04 -14.76
CA ARG A 62 -11.07 8.07 -15.61
C ARG A 62 -12.11 8.74 -16.51
N GLY A 63 -11.82 9.95 -16.98
CA GLY A 63 -12.62 10.62 -18.00
C GLY A 63 -12.52 9.94 -19.38
N PRO A 64 -13.44 10.21 -20.32
CA PRO A 64 -13.43 9.61 -21.67
C PRO A 64 -12.09 9.76 -22.40
N ASP A 65 -11.47 10.94 -22.28
CA ASP A 65 -10.23 11.30 -22.98
C ASP A 65 -8.98 11.22 -22.07
N GLU A 66 -9.13 10.83 -20.81
CA GLU A 66 -8.00 10.68 -19.90
C GLU A 66 -7.30 9.33 -20.16
N PRO A 67 -5.98 9.29 -20.42
CA PRO A 67 -5.29 8.03 -20.68
C PRO A 67 -5.16 7.17 -19.42
N GLU A 68 -4.95 5.87 -19.62
CA GLU A 68 -4.52 4.98 -18.53
C GLU A 68 -3.08 5.34 -18.13
N LYS A 69 -2.86 5.64 -16.85
CA LYS A 69 -1.55 6.09 -16.34
C LYS A 69 -0.53 4.97 -16.21
N TYR A 70 -1.01 3.72 -16.16
CA TYR A 70 -0.18 2.56 -15.89
C TYR A 70 -0.45 1.46 -16.92
N PRO A 71 0.59 0.76 -17.41
CA PRO A 71 0.38 -0.42 -18.21
C PRO A 71 -0.27 -1.54 -17.37
N PRO A 72 -1.08 -2.41 -17.99
CA PRO A 72 -1.58 -3.61 -17.35
C PRO A 72 -0.45 -4.51 -16.85
N ASP A 73 -0.63 -5.11 -15.68
CA ASP A 73 0.34 -6.04 -15.10
C ASP A 73 -0.35 -7.01 -14.15
N THR A 74 0.33 -8.09 -13.77
CA THR A 74 -0.22 -9.09 -12.83
C THR A 74 -0.16 -8.57 -11.39
N VAL A 75 -1.08 -9.07 -10.55
CA VAL A 75 -1.02 -8.87 -9.10
C VAL A 75 0.35 -9.25 -8.55
N MET A 76 0.90 -10.39 -8.97
CA MET A 76 2.20 -10.89 -8.53
C MET A 76 3.32 -9.90 -8.80
N ASN A 77 3.38 -9.32 -10.00
CA ASN A 77 4.43 -8.37 -10.36
C ASN A 77 4.30 -7.06 -9.58
N ILE A 78 3.09 -6.51 -9.48
CA ILE A 78 2.83 -5.23 -8.81
C ILE A 78 3.14 -5.33 -7.30
N VAL A 79 2.59 -6.35 -6.65
CA VAL A 79 2.76 -6.56 -5.21
C VAL A 79 4.18 -7.03 -4.89
N GLY A 80 4.74 -7.94 -5.69
CA GLY A 80 6.13 -8.37 -5.57
C GLY A 80 7.13 -7.21 -5.72
N GLY A 81 6.88 -6.28 -6.64
CA GLY A 81 7.65 -5.05 -6.78
C GLY A 81 7.57 -4.16 -5.54
N SER A 82 6.38 -4.04 -4.95
CA SER A 82 6.17 -3.28 -3.71
C SER A 82 6.92 -3.89 -2.53
N TYR A 83 6.95 -5.23 -2.42
CA TYR A 83 7.74 -5.93 -1.40
C TYR A 83 9.24 -5.68 -1.57
N ARG A 84 9.77 -5.83 -2.79
CA ARG A 84 11.19 -5.58 -3.08
C ARG A 84 11.60 -4.16 -2.69
N SER A 85 10.78 -3.17 -3.03
CA SER A 85 11.02 -1.77 -2.65
C SER A 85 10.98 -1.57 -1.12
N SER A 86 9.96 -2.10 -0.45
CA SER A 86 9.76 -1.90 1.00
C SER A 86 10.87 -2.56 1.83
N TYR A 87 11.20 -3.83 1.54
CA TYR A 87 12.24 -4.54 2.26
C TYR A 87 13.65 -4.07 1.87
N GLY A 88 13.87 -3.67 0.62
CA GLY A 88 15.11 -3.04 0.21
C GLY A 88 15.38 -1.74 0.96
N ALA A 89 14.36 -0.88 1.11
CA ALA A 89 14.45 0.34 1.89
C ALA A 89 14.69 0.06 3.39
N ALA A 90 14.00 -0.92 3.96
CA ALA A 90 14.21 -1.33 5.35
C ALA A 90 15.64 -1.84 5.58
N GLN A 91 16.17 -2.66 4.67
CA GLN A 91 17.54 -3.16 4.75
C GLN A 91 18.57 -2.04 4.68
N ALA A 92 18.40 -1.09 3.75
CA ALA A 92 19.27 0.09 3.64
C ALA A 92 19.24 0.93 4.93
N TYR A 93 18.05 1.12 5.52
CA TYR A 93 17.89 1.83 6.78
C TYR A 93 18.55 1.10 7.96
N SER A 94 18.39 -0.21 8.07
CA SER A 94 19.04 -1.01 9.12
C SER A 94 20.57 -1.06 8.99
N GLY A 95 21.10 -0.99 7.76
CA GLY A 95 22.55 -0.90 7.51
C GLY A 95 23.14 0.47 7.79
N ALA A 96 22.35 1.53 7.64
CA ALA A 96 22.67 2.88 8.09
C ALA A 96 22.37 3.02 9.59
N ALA A 97 23.17 2.34 10.42
CA ALA A 97 23.04 2.40 11.88
C ALA A 97 22.81 3.85 12.34
N ILE A 98 21.67 4.09 12.99
CA ILE A 98 21.49 5.29 13.81
C ILE A 98 22.54 5.20 14.90
N LYS A 99 23.64 5.96 14.76
CA LYS A 99 24.47 6.29 15.90
C LYS A 99 23.60 7.12 16.83
N THR A 100 23.04 6.48 17.85
CA THR A 100 22.56 7.14 19.06
C THR A 100 23.73 7.74 19.80
#